data_AF-A0A382JKX8-F1
#
_entry.id   AF-A0A382JKX8-F1
#
_cell.length_a   1.000
_cell.length_b   1.000
_cell.length_c   1.000
_cell.angle_alpha   90.00
_cell.angle_beta   90.00
_cell.angle_gamma   90.00
#
_symmetry.space_group_name_H-M   'P 1'
#
loop_
_entity.id
_entity.type
_entity.pdbx_description
1 polymer ?
#
loop_
_entity_poly.entity_id
_entity_poly.type
_entity_poly.pdbx_seq_one_letter_code
_entity_poly.pdbx_strand_id
1 'polypeptide(L)'
;IFFVSVGALMDITQLESYIFIAIALIAVTVAMKFGANLLGNMSFRQEKAKSLRSAFALSAPRGEFSIVIVKVGVDMGVVSAFLFPLIGLITIITAFISPFLIRVGDKIIPKLAKS
;
A
#
# COMPACT_ATOMS: atom_id res chain seq x y z
N ILE A 1 18.50 -9.69 -2.98
CA ILE A 1 19.38 -8.97 -2.02
C ILE A 1 18.62 -7.85 -1.31
N PHE A 2 17.98 -6.91 -2.01
CA PHE A 2 17.25 -5.78 -1.41
C PHE A 2 16.38 -6.13 -0.18
N PHE A 3 15.40 -7.03 -0.33
CA PHE A 3 14.49 -7.39 0.78
C PHE A 3 15.20 -8.07 1.97
N VAL A 4 16.28 -8.82 1.70
CA VAL A 4 17.07 -9.46 2.75
C VAL A 4 17.85 -8.42 3.54
N SER A 5 18.50 -7.48 2.84
CA SER A 5 19.28 -6.40 3.47
C SER A 5 18.40 -5.43 4.26
N VAL A 6 17.26 -5.04 3.70
CA VAL A 6 16.29 -4.17 4.37
C VAL A 6 15.71 -4.86 5.60
N GLY A 7 15.31 -6.13 5.49
CA GLY A 7 14.75 -6.88 6.61
C GLY A 7 15.75 -7.03 7.76
N ALA A 8 17.04 -7.23 7.46
CA ALA A 8 18.09 -7.29 8.47
C ALA A 8 18.33 -5.97 9.21
N LEU A 9 17.99 -4.83 8.61
CA LEU A 9 18.14 -3.50 9.21
C LEU A 9 16.93 -3.08 10.05
N MET A 10 15.82 -3.82 10.02
CA MET A 10 14.59 -3.45 10.73
C MET A 10 14.65 -3.90 12.19
N ASP A 11 14.66 -2.93 13.11
CA ASP A 11 14.47 -3.20 14.53
C ASP A 11 12.98 -3.36 14.85
N ILE A 12 12.58 -4.60 15.14
CA ILE A 12 11.19 -4.99 15.36
C ILE A 12 10.72 -4.58 16.77
N THR A 13 11.63 -4.35 17.72
CA THR A 13 11.28 -3.97 19.10
C THR A 13 10.57 -2.63 19.17
N GLN A 14 10.86 -1.74 18.23
CA GLN A 14 10.23 -0.43 18.11
C GLN A 14 8.77 -0.52 17.60
N LEU A 15 8.29 -1.67 17.11
CA LEU A 15 6.96 -1.76 16.47
C LEU A 15 5.81 -1.90 17.46
N GLU A 16 6.04 -2.49 18.64
CA GLU A 16 4.96 -2.85 19.59
C GLU A 16 4.10 -1.65 20.00
N SER A 17 4.72 -0.47 20.11
CA SER A 17 4.04 0.78 20.48
C SER A 17 3.29 1.45 19.31
N TYR A 18 3.54 1.06 18.06
CA TYR A 18 3.02 1.74 16.87
C TYR A 18 2.12 0.88 15.96
N ILE A 19 1.75 -0.33 16.39
CA ILE A 19 0.84 -1.21 15.61
C ILE A 19 -0.48 -0.51 15.27
N PHE A 20 -1.07 0.24 16.21
CA PHE A 20 -2.30 0.99 15.96
C PHE A 20 -2.13 2.04 14.85
N ILE A 21 -1.01 2.75 14.86
CA ILE A 21 -0.66 3.73 13.82
C ILE A 21 -0.44 3.02 12.48
N ALA A 22 0.22 1.87 12.47
CA ALA A 22 0.43 1.08 11.26
C ALA A 22 -0.90 0.68 10.61
N ILE A 23 -1.87 0.18 11.39
CA ILE A 23 -3.20 -0.21 10.89
C ILE A 23 -3.94 1.00 10.32
N ALA A 24 -3.93 2.13 11.04
CA ALA A 24 -4.56 3.36 10.55
C ALA A 24 -3.95 3.83 9.23
N LEU A 25 -2.62 3.81 9.11
CA LEU A 25 -1.92 4.18 7.87
C LEU A 25 -2.21 3.21 6.72
N ILE A 26 -2.31 1.92 6.99
CA ILE A 26 -2.71 0.92 5.97
C ILE A 26 -4.10 1.24 5.44
N ALA A 27 -5.07 1.47 6.33
CA ALA A 27 -6.44 1.79 5.93
C ALA A 27 -6.51 3.08 5.09
N VAL A 28 -5.86 4.15 5.56
CA VAL A 28 -5.83 5.45 4.86
C VAL A 28 -5.15 5.31 3.50
N THR A 29 -3.98 4.68 3.41
CA THR A 29 -3.23 4.56 2.15
C THR A 29 -3.95 3.71 1.12
N VAL A 30 -4.57 2.60 1.53
CA VAL A 30 -5.38 1.76 0.65
C VAL A 30 -6.61 2.51 0.14
N ALA A 31 -7.34 3.19 1.03
CA ALA A 31 -8.53 3.97 0.67
C ALA A 31 -8.18 5.12 -0.28
N MET A 32 -7.11 5.87 0.02
CA MET A 32 -6.62 6.96 -0.82
C MET A 32 -6.20 6.48 -2.21
N LYS A 33 -5.40 5.41 -2.31
CA LYS A 33 -4.97 4.86 -3.60
C LYS A 33 -6.13 4.31 -4.42
N PHE A 34 -7.02 3.57 -3.77
CA PHE A 34 -8.22 3.04 -4.43
C PHE A 34 -9.09 4.18 -4.96
N GLY A 35 -9.41 5.16 -4.11
CA GLY A 35 -10.25 6.31 -4.45
C GLY A 35 -9.63 7.18 -5.54
N ALA A 36 -8.35 7.54 -5.40
CA ALA A 36 -7.64 8.36 -6.38
C ALA A 36 -7.58 7.67 -7.76
N ASN A 37 -7.32 6.36 -7.80
CA ASN A 37 -7.28 5.64 -9.07
C ASN A 37 -8.67 5.47 -9.69
N LEU A 38 -9.70 5.22 -8.87
CA LEU A 38 -11.07 5.14 -9.37
C LEU A 38 -11.55 6.48 -9.94
N LEU A 39 -11.39 7.56 -9.17
CA LEU A 39 -11.76 8.91 -9.57
C LEU A 39 -10.96 9.36 -10.79
N GLY A 40 -9.64 9.13 -10.82
CA GLY A 40 -8.79 9.44 -11.95
C GLY A 40 -9.27 8.75 -13.24
N ASN A 41 -9.47 7.43 -13.20
CA ASN A 41 -9.95 6.70 -14.38
C ASN A 41 -11.36 7.14 -14.83
N MET A 42 -12.25 7.48 -13.88
CA MET A 42 -13.57 8.04 -14.18
C MET A 42 -13.49 9.43 -14.82
N SER A 43 -12.60 10.31 -14.35
CA SER A 43 -12.35 11.62 -14.96
C SER A 43 -11.86 11.51 -16.40
N PHE A 44 -11.07 10.47 -16.71
CA PHE A 44 -10.65 10.15 -18.09
C PHE A 44 -11.70 9.36 -18.90
N ARG A 45 -12.93 9.21 -18.39
CA ARG A 45 -14.05 8.52 -19.05
C ARG A 45 -13.73 7.08 -19.47
N GLN A 46 -12.86 6.39 -18.72
CA GLN A 46 -12.60 4.97 -18.92
C GLN A 46 -13.86 4.15 -18.60
N GLU A 47 -14.04 3.01 -19.25
CA GLU A 47 -15.16 2.11 -18.95
C GLU A 47 -15.20 1.77 -17.45
N LYS A 48 -16.40 1.74 -16.85
CA LYS A 48 -16.58 1.49 -15.41
C LYS A 48 -15.88 0.21 -14.95
N ALA A 49 -15.96 -0.84 -15.76
CA ALA A 49 -15.28 -2.11 -15.50
C ALA A 49 -13.75 -1.98 -15.47
N LYS A 50 -13.17 -1.24 -16.42
CA LYS A 50 -11.72 -0.98 -16.49
C LYS A 50 -11.25 -0.10 -15.32
N SER A 51 -12.02 0.94 -15.01
CA SER A 51 -11.74 1.85 -13.88
C SER A 51 -11.71 1.10 -12.55
N LEU A 52 -12.70 0.24 -12.30
CA LEU A 52 -12.76 -0.60 -11.09
C LEU A 52 -11.62 -1.64 -11.08
N ARG A 53 -11.33 -2.29 -12.20
CA ARG A 53 -10.23 -3.27 -12.31
C ARG A 53 -8.89 -2.65 -11.97
N SER A 54 -8.63 -1.45 -12.50
CA SER A 54 -7.44 -0.66 -12.19
C SER A 54 -7.41 -0.27 -10.70
N ALA A 55 -8.52 0.25 -10.16
CA ALA A 55 -8.62 0.68 -8.77
C ALA A 55 -8.29 -0.45 -7.78
N PHE A 56 -8.88 -1.64 -7.98
CA PHE A 56 -8.57 -2.81 -7.15
C PHE A 56 -7.13 -3.30 -7.33
N ALA A 57 -6.60 -3.31 -8.55
CA ALA A 57 -5.24 -3.77 -8.82
C ALA A 57 -4.14 -2.87 -8.21
N LEU A 58 -4.38 -1.56 -8.14
CA LEU A 58 -3.40 -0.57 -7.67
C LEU A 58 -3.67 -0.04 -6.25
N SER A 59 -4.73 -0.54 -5.61
CA SER A 59 -5.17 -0.13 -4.27
C SER A 59 -4.11 -0.37 -3.18
N ALA A 60 -3.40 -1.49 -3.25
CA ALA A 60 -2.36 -1.83 -2.27
C ALA A 60 -1.03 -1.12 -2.62
N PRO A 61 -0.42 -0.38 -1.66
CA PRO A 61 0.94 0.11 -1.81
C PRO A 61 1.93 -1.05 -2.02
N ARG A 62 2.73 -0.99 -3.10
CA ARG A 62 3.92 -1.83 -3.29
C ARG A 62 5.12 -1.10 -2.72
N GLY A 63 5.89 -1.77 -1.86
CA GLY A 63 6.70 -1.04 -0.88
C GLY A 63 8.21 -1.02 -1.09
N GLU A 64 8.76 -1.59 -2.16
CA GLU A 64 10.22 -1.47 -2.42
C GLU A 64 10.67 0.00 -2.49
N PHE A 65 9.94 0.83 -3.24
CA PHE A 65 10.23 2.27 -3.30
C PHE A 65 9.92 3.00 -2.00
N SER A 66 8.86 2.59 -1.27
CA SER A 66 8.52 3.21 0.02
C SER A 66 9.63 2.99 1.04
N ILE A 67 10.22 1.79 1.05
CA ILE A 67 11.35 1.41 1.90
C ILE A 67 12.61 2.21 1.52
N VAL A 68 12.90 2.38 0.23
CA VAL A 68 14.06 3.18 -0.22
C VAL A 68 13.90 4.63 0.22
N ILE A 69 12.73 5.24 -0.01
CA ILE A 69 12.47 6.65 0.32
C ILE A 69 12.64 6.88 1.83
N VAL A 70 12.06 6.03 2.67
CA VAL A 70 12.17 6.21 4.12
C VAL A 70 13.60 5.95 4.61
N LYS A 71 14.33 4.98 4.02
CA LYS A 71 15.74 4.75 4.38
C LYS A 71 16.60 5.97 4.10
N VAL A 72 16.46 6.56 2.91
CA VAL A 72 17.16 7.79 2.55
C VAL A 72 16.80 8.93 3.49
N GLY A 73 15.52 9.09 3.84
CA GLY A 73 15.08 10.12 4.79
C GLY A 73 15.68 9.95 6.19
N VAL A 74 15.77 8.70 6.68
CA VAL A 74 16.38 8.37 7.97
C VAL A 74 17.88 8.63 7.93
N ASP A 75 18.56 8.25 6.85
CA ASP A 75 20.00 8.46 6.67
C ASP A 75 20.38 9.95 6.60
N MET A 76 19.50 10.77 6.02
CA MET A 76 19.65 12.22 6.00
C MET A 76 19.25 12.90 7.32
N GLY A 77 18.72 12.16 8.29
CA GLY A 77 18.22 12.70 9.57
C GLY A 77 16.97 13.58 9.44
N VAL A 78 16.29 13.54 8.29
CA VAL A 78 15.08 14.35 8.02
C VAL A 78 13.84 13.72 8.65
N VAL A 79 13.85 12.40 8.82
CA VAL A 79 12.76 11.66 9.44
C VAL A 79 13.28 10.71 10.53
N SER A 80 12.44 10.38 11.50
CA SER A 80 12.82 9.55 12.64
C SER A 80 13.08 8.09 12.26
N ALA A 81 14.07 7.46 12.92
CA ALA A 81 14.51 6.09 12.63
C ALA A 81 13.40 5.04 12.77
N PHE A 82 12.42 5.23 13.67
CA PHE A 82 11.29 4.31 13.85
C PHE A 82 10.40 4.16 12.60
N LEU A 83 10.45 5.13 11.68
CA LEU A 83 9.66 5.07 10.44
C LEU A 83 10.15 3.98 9.50
N PHE A 84 11.43 3.60 9.56
CA PHE A 84 11.97 2.53 8.73
C PHE A 84 11.30 1.17 9.00
N PRO A 85 11.28 0.64 10.25
CA PRO A 85 10.55 -0.59 10.56
C PRO A 85 9.04 -0.44 10.39
N LEU A 86 8.45 0.74 10.68
CA LEU A 86 7.02 0.99 10.48
C LEU A 86 6.59 0.84 9.01
N ILE A 87 7.29 1.51 8.08
CA ILE A 87 7.01 1.40 6.64
C ILE A 87 7.29 -0.01 6.13
N GLY A 88 8.30 -0.69 6.69
CA GLY A 88 8.55 -2.10 6.45
C GLY A 88 7.36 -2.99 6.78
N LEU A 89 6.82 -2.85 7.99
CA LEU A 89 5.64 -3.59 8.43
C LEU A 89 4.43 -3.31 7.53
N ILE A 90 4.16 -2.02 7.24
CA ILE A 90 3.07 -1.61 6.35
C ILE A 90 3.23 -2.28 4.99
N THR A 91 4.42 -2.26 4.41
CA THR A 91 4.74 -2.88 3.11
C THR A 91 4.47 -4.37 3.10
N ILE A 92 4.88 -5.08 4.15
CA ILE A 92 4.67 -6.53 4.27
C ILE A 92 3.17 -6.81 4.32
N ILE A 93 2.44 -6.11 5.20
CA ILE A 93 0.99 -6.32 5.35
C ILE A 93 0.25 -5.98 4.07
N THR A 94 0.54 -4.85 3.41
CA THR A 94 -0.13 -4.46 2.17
C THR A 94 0.20 -5.40 1.02
N ALA A 95 1.41 -5.96 0.97
CA ALA A 95 1.77 -6.99 0.00
C ALA A 95 0.92 -8.25 0.16
N PHE A 96 0.64 -8.68 1.39
CA PHE A 96 -0.27 -9.78 1.67
C PHE A 96 -1.73 -9.45 1.33
N ILE A 97 -2.19 -8.22 1.58
CA ILE A 97 -3.57 -7.80 1.30
C ILE A 97 -3.83 -7.66 -0.22
N SER A 98 -2.83 -7.26 -1.00
CA SER A 98 -2.94 -7.02 -2.44
C SER A 98 -3.63 -8.14 -3.25
N PRO A 99 -3.24 -9.43 -3.16
CA PRO A 99 -3.90 -10.50 -3.89
C PRO A 99 -5.37 -10.69 -3.49
N PHE A 100 -5.74 -10.43 -2.23
CA PHE A 100 -7.13 -10.50 -1.79
C PHE A 100 -7.96 -9.37 -2.39
N LEU A 101 -7.45 -8.14 -2.44
CA LEU A 101 -8.14 -7.01 -3.06
C LEU A 101 -8.37 -7.23 -4.56
N ILE A 102 -7.40 -7.80 -5.27
CA ILE A 102 -7.55 -8.16 -6.69
C ILE A 102 -8.65 -9.21 -6.87
N ARG A 103 -8.64 -10.27 -6.05
CA ARG A 103 -9.63 -11.34 -6.12
C ARG A 103 -11.04 -10.87 -5.79
N VAL A 104 -11.18 -9.92 -4.86
CA VAL A 104 -12.46 -9.25 -4.56
C VAL A 104 -12.91 -8.42 -5.76
N GLY A 105 -12.01 -7.65 -6.38
CA GLY A 105 -12.28 -6.90 -7.60
C GLY A 105 -12.83 -7.80 -8.71
N ASP A 106 -12.19 -8.93 -8.99
CA ASP A 106 -12.64 -9.87 -10.03
C ASP A 106 -14.05 -10.42 -9.79
N LYS A 107 -14.52 -10.52 -8.53
CA LYS A 107 -15.90 -10.93 -8.21
C LYS A 107 -16.91 -9.79 -8.31
N ILE A 108 -16.52 -8.57 -7.96
CA ILE A 108 -17.43 -7.41 -7.87
C ILE A 108 -17.61 -6.74 -9.24
N ILE A 109 -16.54 -6.59 -10.02
CA ILE A 109 -16.55 -5.95 -11.34
C ILE A 109 -17.63 -6.52 -12.28
N PRO A 110 -17.76 -7.85 -12.50
CA PRO A 110 -18.77 -8.38 -13.41
C PRO A 110 -20.22 -8.16 -12.92
N LYS A 111 -20.43 -7.94 -11.62
CA LYS A 111 -21.75 -7.60 -11.07
C LYS A 111 -22.09 -6.13 -11.31
N LEU A 112 -21.12 -5.23 -11.14
CA LEU A 112 -21.29 -3.79 -11.36
C LEU A 112 -21.29 -3.39 -12.84
N ALA A 113 -20.65 -4.17 -13.71
CA ALA A 113 -20.59 -3.89 -15.14
C ALA A 113 -21.85 -4.33 -15.91
N LYS A 114 -22.70 -5.17 -15.30
CA LYS A 114 -23.98 -5.62 -15.86
C LYS A 114 -25.19 -4.75 -15.44
N SER A 115 -24.97 -3.76 -14.58
CA SER A 115 -25.97 -2.76 -14.16
C SER A 115 -25.71 -1.41 -14.80
#